data_AF-A0A961ZZ85-F1
#
_entry.id   AF-A0A961ZZ85-F1
#
_cell.length_a   1.000
_cell.length_b   1.000
_cell.length_c   1.000
_cell.angle_alpha   90.00
_cell.angle_beta   90.00
_cell.angle_gamma   90.00
#
_symmetry.space_group_name_H-M   'P 1'
#
loop_
_entity.id
_entity.type
_entity.pdbx_description
1 polymer ?
#
loop_
_entity_poly.entity_id
_entity_poly.type
_entity_poly.pdbx_seq_one_letter_code
_entity_poly.pdbx_strand_id
1 'polypeptide(L)' 'MSRRQAEITYGAIIGAVVGISYWLGKALWAGDITTAFDHNLPLAAVVGAAAGALAFFIRGRTG' A
#
# COMPACT_ATOMS: atom_id res chain seq x y z
N MET A 1 -19.23 -0.26 12.05
CA MET A 1 -17.79 -0.53 11.89
C MET A 1 -17.10 -0.13 13.19
N SER A 2 -16.28 -0.99 13.80
CA SER A 2 -15.60 -0.63 15.05
C SER A 2 -14.43 0.34 14.76
N ARG A 3 -14.06 1.19 15.73
CA ARG A 3 -12.97 2.18 15.58
C ARG A 3 -11.66 1.53 15.11
N ARG A 4 -11.36 0.34 15.66
CA ARG A 4 -10.23 -0.50 15.29
C ARG A 4 -10.29 -1.00 13.85
N GLN A 5 -11.47 -1.38 13.38
CA GLN A 5 -11.65 -1.82 12.00
C GLN A 5 -11.43 -0.65 11.02
N ALA A 6 -11.89 0.55 11.38
CA ALA A 6 -11.64 1.76 10.60
C ALA A 6 -10.14 2.09 10.51
N GLU A 7 -9.38 1.95 11.60
CA GLU A 7 -7.93 2.18 11.61
C GLU A 7 -7.16 1.18 10.72
N ILE A 8 -7.54 -0.10 10.76
CA ILE A 8 -6.92 -1.13 9.90
C ILE A 8 -7.25 -0.85 8.43
N THR A 9 -8.50 -0.50 8.12
CA THR A 9 -8.89 -0.12 6.75
C THR A 9 -8.15 1.13 6.29
N TYR A 10 -7.97 2.12 7.15
CA TYR A 10 -7.21 3.33 6.83
C TYR A 10 -5.73 3.02 6.57
N GLY A 11 -5.14 2.16 7.41
CA GLY A 11 -3.78 1.63 7.20
C GLY A 11 -3.65 0.90 5.86
N ALA A 12 -4.63 0.08 5.50
CA ALA A 12 -4.66 -0.61 4.21
C ALA A 12 -4.72 0.36 3.03
N ILE A 13 -5.55 1.39 3.09
CA ILE A 13 -5.68 2.40 2.03
C ILE A 13 -4.36 3.16 1.85
N ILE A 14 -3.78 3.66 2.94
CA ILE A 14 -2.48 4.35 2.89
C ILE A 14 -1.41 3.42 2.34
N GLY A 15 -1.35 2.19 2.86
CA GLY A 15 -0.41 1.19 2.38
C GLY A 15 -0.51 0.96 0.88
N ALA A 16 -1.73 0.85 0.34
CA ALA A 16 -1.96 0.68 -1.10
C ALA A 16 -1.39 1.84 -1.91
N VAL A 17 -1.66 3.08 -1.48
CA VAL A 17 -1.14 4.30 -2.14
C VAL A 17 0.38 4.34 -2.10
N VAL A 18 1.00 3.97 -0.98
CA VAL A 18 2.46 3.90 -0.85
C VAL A 18 3.04 2.85 -1.80
N GLY A 19 2.42 1.66 -1.88
CA GLY A 19 2.84 0.60 -2.80
C GLY A 19 2.78 1.03 -4.27
N ILE A 20 1.68 1.66 -4.69
CA ILE A 20 1.51 2.23 -6.03
C ILE A 20 2.59 3.30 -6.30
N SER A 21 2.77 4.23 -5.36
CA SER A 21 3.72 5.34 -5.51
C SER A 21 5.15 4.84 -5.63
N TYR A 22 5.52 3.82 -4.85
CA TYR A 22 6.84 3.19 -4.94
C TYR A 22 7.07 2.53 -6.31
N TRP A 23 6.09 1.78 -6.82
CA TRP A 23 6.19 1.14 -8.13
C TRP A 23 6.35 2.15 -9.27
N LEU A 24 5.47 3.17 -9.31
CA LEU A 24 5.54 4.23 -10.29
C LEU A 24 6.84 5.04 -10.18
N GLY A 25 7.29 5.33 -8.96
CA GLY A 25 8.55 6.02 -8.71
C GLY A 25 9.76 5.22 -9.18
N LYS A 26 9.76 3.91 -8.97
CA LYS A 26 10.80 3.00 -9.47
C LYS A 26 10.85 3.00 -11.01
N ALA A 27 9.70 2.98 -11.66
CA ALA A 27 9.61 2.99 -13.12
C ALA A 27 10.03 4.35 -13.71
N LEU A 28 9.63 5.46 -13.06
CA LEU A 28 10.09 6.80 -13.41
C LEU A 28 11.61 6.92 -13.29
N TRP A 29 12.19 6.36 -12.21
CA TRP A 29 13.65 6.31 -12.02
C TRP A 29 14.36 5.46 -13.08
N ALA A 30 13.72 4.38 -13.53
CA ALA A 30 14.23 3.56 -14.63
C ALA A 30 14.12 4.24 -16.01
N GLY A 31 13.48 5.40 -16.09
CA GLY A 31 13.31 6.19 -17.32
C GLY A 31 12.13 5.77 -18.19
N ASP A 32 11.30 4.82 -17.74
CA ASP A 32 10.13 4.36 -18.49
C ASP A 32 8.92 4.15 -17.56
N ILE A 33 8.12 5.20 -17.41
CA ILE A 33 6.86 5.15 -16.64
C ILE A 33 5.73 4.43 -17.40
N THR A 34 5.83 4.30 -18.72
CA THR A 34 4.73 3.72 -19.52
C THR A 34 4.58 2.23 -19.28
N THR A 35 5.71 1.55 -19.02
CA THR A 35 5.73 0.14 -18.59
C THR A 35 5.22 -0.09 -17.17
N ALA A 36 5.07 0.98 -16.37
CA ALA A 36 4.61 0.88 -14.99
C ALA A 36 3.11 0.60 -14.87
N PHE A 37 2.33 0.92 -15.91
CA PHE A 37 0.88 0.68 -15.98
C PHE A 37 0.57 -0.73 -16.49
N ASP A 38 1.12 -1.72 -15.81
CA ASP A 38 0.96 -3.13 -16.12
C ASP A 38 0.21 -3.88 -15.00
N HIS A 39 0.19 -5.20 -15.07
CA HIS A 39 -0.40 -6.06 -14.05
C HIS A 39 0.32 -6.01 -12.69
N ASN A 40 1.53 -5.44 -12.62
CA ASN A 40 2.27 -5.30 -11.36
C ASN A 40 1.82 -4.07 -10.56
N LEU A 41 1.23 -3.06 -11.19
CA LEU A 41 0.65 -1.91 -10.49
C LEU A 41 -0.42 -2.28 -9.44
N PRO A 42 -1.46 -3.07 -9.76
CA PRO A 42 -2.42 -3.52 -8.74
C PRO A 42 -1.79 -4.49 -7.73
N LEU A 43 -0.78 -5.28 -8.11
CA LEU A 43 -0.05 -6.12 -7.16
C LEU A 43 0.71 -5.28 -6.13
N ALA A 44 1.36 -4.20 -6.56
CA ALA A 44 2.04 -3.25 -5.68
C ALA A 44 1.04 -2.59 -4.71
N ALA A 45 -0.17 -2.26 -5.19
CA ALA A 45 -1.25 -1.76 -4.33
C ALA A 45 -1.67 -2.80 -3.27
N VAL A 46 -1.86 -4.07 -3.65
CA VAL A 46 -2.26 -5.13 -2.72
C VAL A 46 -1.19 -5.39 -1.67
N VAL A 47 0.09 -5.48 -2.07
CA VAL A 47 1.22 -5.66 -1.15
C VAL A 47 1.31 -4.49 -0.18
N GLY A 48 1.20 -3.27 -0.70
CA GLY A 48 1.15 -2.06 0.11
C GLY A 48 -0.01 -2.10 1.11
N ALA A 49 -1.21 -2.47 0.66
CA ALA A 49 -2.40 -2.55 1.50
C ALA A 49 -2.25 -3.57 2.63
N ALA A 50 -1.72 -4.75 2.32
CA ALA A 50 -1.46 -5.79 3.32
C ALA A 50 -0.44 -5.31 4.36
N ALA A 51 0.65 -4.66 3.93
CA ALA A 51 1.65 -4.11 4.82
C ALA A 51 1.07 -3.01 5.73
N GLY A 52 0.27 -2.09 5.17
CA GLY A 52 -0.38 -1.02 5.93
C GLY A 52 -1.42 -1.54 6.93
N ALA A 53 -2.25 -2.50 6.53
CA ALA A 53 -3.20 -3.17 7.42
C ALA A 53 -2.48 -3.88 8.58
N LEU A 54 -1.39 -4.59 8.27
CA LEU A 54 -0.59 -5.30 9.26
C LEU A 54 0.08 -4.35 10.25
N ALA A 55 0.66 -3.24 9.78
CA ALA A 55 1.29 -2.24 10.65
C ALA A 55 0.31 -1.68 11.69
N PHE A 56 -0.91 -1.35 11.28
CA PHE A 56 -1.95 -0.85 12.19
C PHE A 56 -2.52 -1.96 13.09
N PHE A 57 -2.62 -3.18 12.58
CA PHE A 57 -3.02 -4.32 13.39
C PHE A 57 -2.03 -4.60 14.53
N ILE A 58 -0.72 -4.56 14.24
CA ILE A 58 0.35 -4.73 15.23
C ILE A 58 0.36 -3.57 16.21
N ARG A 59 0.24 -2.33 15.73
CA ARG A 59 0.16 -1.13 16.58
C ARG A 59 -0.97 -1.23 17.60
N GLY A 60 -2.13 -1.73 17.19
CA GLY A 60 -3.27 -1.96 18.09
C GLY A 60 -3.13 -3.17 19.03
N ARG A 61 -1.98 -3.86 19.04
CA ARG A 61 -1.63 -4.91 20.01
C ARG A 61 -0.47 -4.52 20.93
N THR A 62 0.37 -3.58 20.51
CA THR A 62 1.53 -3.10 21.28
C THR A 62 1.26 -1.80 22.04
N GLY A 63 0.09 -1.20 21.86
CA GLY A 63 -0.35 0.04 22.53
C GLY A 63 -1.38 -0.21 23.62
#